data_AF-A0A427TP54-F1
#
_entry.id   AF-A0A427TP54-F1
#
_cell.length_a   1.000
_cell.length_b   1.000
_cell.length_c   1.000
_cell.angle_alpha   90.00
_cell.angle_beta   90.00
_cell.angle_gamma   90.00
#
_symmetry.space_group_name_H-M   'P 1'
#
loop_
_entity.id
_entity.type
_entity.pdbx_description
1 polymer ?
#
loop_
_entity_poly.entity_id
_entity_poly.type
_entity_poly.pdbx_seq_one_letter_code
_entity_poly.pdbx_strand_id
1 'polypeptide(L)'
;MNMHLYQAKAGDGSKKKGLRRTKSYFTTPEEAVSEAFALKGEMDSRYANEIEWDYKGSITGKSDKLKFLKGYLNGNKESTAFYLEILRVEHDEQIVPASPIKPKSVTKEDRKVFKKVVEMIQLKNA
;
A
#
# COMPACT_ATOMS: atom_id res chain seq x y z
N MET A 1 -16.08 6.08 20.07
CA MET A 1 -15.40 6.21 18.76
C MET A 1 -14.38 5.10 18.67
N ASN A 2 -14.58 4.11 17.79
CA ASN A 2 -13.54 3.10 17.56
C ASN A 2 -12.44 3.76 16.75
N MET A 3 -11.28 3.97 17.37
CA MET A 3 -10.10 4.44 16.65
C MET A 3 -9.62 3.28 15.76
N HIS A 4 -9.25 3.59 14.53
CA HIS A 4 -8.70 2.59 13.61
C HIS A 4 -7.25 2.88 13.34
N LEU A 5 -6.45 1.83 13.24
CA LEU A 5 -5.07 1.92 12.79
C LEU A 5 -4.96 1.37 11.37
N TYR A 6 -3.97 1.89 10.65
CA TYR A 6 -3.71 1.53 9.27
C TYR A 6 -2.36 0.86 9.14
N GLN A 7 -2.23 -0.04 8.18
CA GLN A 7 -0.97 -0.72 7.91
C GLN A 7 -0.75 -0.89 6.42
N ALA A 8 0.45 -0.53 5.99
CA ALA A 8 0.91 -0.75 4.63
C ALA A 8 1.41 -2.18 4.42
N LYS A 9 1.09 -2.73 3.26
CA LYS A 9 1.62 -3.99 2.75
C LYS A 9 1.95 -3.85 1.27
N ALA A 10 3.02 -4.51 0.85
CA ALA A 10 3.39 -4.61 -0.55
C ALA A 10 3.68 -6.08 -0.86
N GLY A 11 2.95 -6.72 -1.76
CA GLY A 11 2.99 -8.17 -1.97
C GLY A 11 3.32 -8.56 -3.40
N ASP A 12 4.02 -9.69 -3.56
CA ASP A 12 4.28 -10.37 -4.83
C ASP A 12 3.54 -11.71 -4.83
N GLY A 13 2.43 -11.83 -5.57
CA GLY A 13 1.53 -12.98 -5.39
C GLY A 13 2.14 -14.37 -5.67
N SER A 14 3.41 -14.46 -6.12
CA SER A 14 4.11 -15.71 -6.45
C SER A 14 4.85 -16.34 -5.25
N LYS A 15 5.29 -15.57 -4.22
CA LYS A 15 6.17 -16.12 -3.16
C LYS A 15 6.03 -15.47 -1.76
N LYS A 16 4.88 -15.64 -1.08
CA LYS A 16 4.72 -15.75 0.40
C LYS A 16 5.51 -14.81 1.36
N LYS A 17 6.11 -13.71 0.92
CA LYS A 17 6.79 -12.71 1.78
C LYS A 17 6.54 -11.32 1.22
N GLY A 18 5.28 -10.87 1.29
CA GLY A 18 5.00 -9.46 1.08
C GLY A 18 5.92 -8.62 1.96
N LEU A 19 6.53 -7.59 1.38
CA LEU A 19 7.25 -6.57 2.12
C LEU A 19 6.24 -5.87 3.01
N ARG A 20 6.40 -6.08 4.30
CA ARG A 20 5.70 -5.37 5.36
C ARG A 20 6.72 -5.15 6.46
N ARG A 21 6.80 -3.93 6.96
CA ARG A 21 7.53 -3.66 8.20
C ARG A 21 6.74 -4.27 9.36
N THR A 22 7.37 -5.14 10.13
CA THR A 22 6.73 -5.81 11.27
C THR A 22 6.31 -4.76 12.29
N LYS A 23 5.08 -4.89 12.83
CA LYS A 23 4.49 -3.95 13.81
C LYS A 23 4.41 -2.48 13.35
N SER A 24 4.42 -2.19 12.04
CA SER A 24 4.13 -0.83 11.57
C SER A 24 2.62 -0.60 11.46
N TYR A 25 2.11 0.26 12.35
CA TYR A 25 0.72 0.71 12.36
C TYR A 25 0.70 2.24 12.41
N PHE A 26 -0.26 2.85 11.75
CA PHE A 26 -0.35 4.29 11.56
C PHE A 26 -1.73 4.79 11.98
N THR A 27 -1.82 6.01 12.48
CA THR A 27 -3.10 6.59 12.91
C THR A 27 -3.85 7.22 11.74
N THR A 28 -3.15 7.56 10.66
CA THR A 28 -3.75 8.18 9.48
C THR A 28 -3.62 7.32 8.22
N PRO A 29 -4.60 7.38 7.30
CA PRO A 29 -4.48 6.80 5.98
C PRO A 29 -3.26 7.33 5.21
N GLU A 30 -2.95 8.61 5.32
CA GLU A 30 -1.85 9.29 4.63
C GLU A 30 -0.49 8.67 4.98
N GLU A 31 -0.24 8.42 6.25
CA GLU A 31 0.99 7.77 6.72
C GLU A 31 1.11 6.35 6.16
N ALA A 32 0.01 5.57 6.18
CA ALA A 32 0.01 4.21 5.66
C ALA A 32 0.20 4.17 4.14
N VAL A 33 -0.43 5.07 3.39
CA VAL A 33 -0.25 5.18 1.94
C VAL A 33 1.18 5.63 1.61
N SER A 34 1.74 6.57 2.38
CA SER A 34 3.15 6.97 2.23
C SER A 34 4.09 5.79 2.44
N GLU A 35 3.91 5.02 3.51
CA GLU A 35 4.70 3.80 3.78
C GLU A 35 4.55 2.79 2.62
N ALA A 36 3.34 2.60 2.09
CA ALA A 36 3.13 1.68 0.97
C ALA A 36 3.91 2.08 -0.29
N PHE A 37 4.01 3.38 -0.59
CA PHE A 37 4.88 3.86 -1.69
C PHE A 37 6.37 3.74 -1.37
N ALA A 38 6.78 3.80 -0.11
CA ALA A 38 8.16 3.48 0.27
C ALA A 38 8.47 2.00 0.00
N LEU A 39 7.56 1.10 0.39
CA LEU A 39 7.66 -0.34 0.10
C LEU A 39 7.63 -0.64 -1.41
N LYS A 40 6.88 0.15 -2.20
CA LYS A 40 6.90 0.08 -3.67
C LYS A 40 8.33 0.28 -4.20
N GLY A 41 9.03 1.32 -3.74
CA GLY A 41 10.40 1.60 -4.17
C GLY A 41 11.40 0.50 -3.78
N GLU A 42 11.23 -0.10 -2.60
CA GLU A 42 12.03 -1.27 -2.19
C GLU A 42 11.76 -2.48 -3.10
N MET A 43 10.50 -2.69 -3.46
CA MET A 43 10.10 -3.77 -4.36
C MET A 43 10.64 -3.56 -5.77
N ASP A 44 10.51 -2.35 -6.31
CA ASP A 44 11.06 -1.97 -7.61
C ASP A 44 12.57 -2.24 -7.63
N SER A 45 13.30 -1.80 -6.61
CA SER A 45 14.74 -2.06 -6.48
C SER A 45 15.06 -3.56 -6.41
N ARG A 46 14.27 -4.36 -5.70
CA ARG A 46 14.48 -5.81 -5.55
C ARG A 46 14.28 -6.57 -6.85
N TYR A 47 13.41 -6.08 -7.71
CA TYR A 47 13.07 -6.65 -9.02
C TYR A 47 13.70 -5.86 -10.16
N ALA A 48 14.85 -5.21 -9.93
CA ALA A 48 15.63 -4.47 -10.93
C ALA A 48 14.83 -3.43 -11.74
N ASN A 49 13.75 -2.89 -11.17
CA ASN A 49 12.79 -1.98 -11.79
C ASN A 49 12.01 -2.57 -12.98
N GLU A 50 11.90 -3.90 -13.07
CA GLU A 50 11.14 -4.61 -14.11
C GLU A 50 9.62 -4.67 -13.80
N ILE A 51 9.17 -4.13 -12.68
CA ILE A 51 7.75 -4.11 -12.33
C ILE A 51 7.06 -2.95 -13.05
N GLU A 52 6.15 -3.28 -13.95
CA GLU A 52 5.27 -2.31 -14.58
C GLU A 52 4.00 -2.13 -13.76
N TRP A 53 3.83 -0.95 -13.16
CA TRP A 53 2.67 -0.62 -12.34
C TRP A 53 1.48 -0.14 -13.18
N ASP A 54 0.33 -0.75 -12.97
CA ASP A 54 -0.93 -0.44 -13.64
C ASP A 54 -1.68 0.69 -12.92
N TYR A 55 -1.33 1.94 -13.23
CA TYR A 55 -1.98 3.14 -12.70
C TYR A 55 -3.40 3.39 -13.24
N LYS A 56 -3.81 2.66 -14.29
CA LYS A 56 -5.18 2.71 -14.84
C LYS A 56 -6.09 1.66 -14.21
N GLY A 57 -5.50 0.66 -13.56
CA GLY A 57 -6.21 -0.39 -12.85
C GLY A 57 -7.14 0.14 -11.76
N SER A 58 -8.23 -0.58 -11.53
CA SER A 58 -9.17 -0.24 -10.46
C SER A 58 -8.58 -0.54 -9.08
N ILE A 59 -8.89 0.33 -8.13
CA ILE A 59 -8.70 0.05 -6.69
C ILE A 59 -9.75 -1.02 -6.31
N THR A 60 -9.30 -2.08 -5.65
CA THR A 60 -10.13 -3.26 -5.33
C THR A 60 -10.00 -3.62 -3.85
N GLY A 61 -10.99 -4.32 -3.29
CA GLY A 61 -10.95 -4.79 -1.90
C GLY A 61 -12.16 -4.37 -1.07
N LYS A 62 -12.11 -4.70 0.21
CA LYS A 62 -13.16 -4.43 1.21
C LYS A 62 -12.78 -3.20 2.06
N SER A 63 -13.65 -2.80 2.99
CA SER A 63 -13.43 -1.65 3.89
C SER A 63 -12.24 -1.84 4.85
N ASP A 64 -11.94 -3.08 5.22
CA ASP A 64 -10.84 -3.48 6.10
C ASP A 64 -9.51 -3.72 5.35
N LYS A 65 -9.58 -3.89 4.02
CA LYS A 65 -8.45 -4.26 3.18
C LYS A 65 -8.60 -3.73 1.76
N LEU A 66 -7.75 -2.77 1.39
CA LEU A 66 -7.80 -2.08 0.10
C LEU A 66 -6.50 -2.32 -0.68
N LYS A 67 -6.61 -2.99 -1.84
CA LYS A 67 -5.52 -3.12 -2.82
C LYS A 67 -5.66 -2.02 -3.87
N PHE A 68 -4.68 -1.14 -3.95
CA PHE A 68 -4.87 0.12 -4.68
C PHE A 68 -3.93 0.35 -5.86
N LEU A 69 -2.84 -0.40 -5.97
CA LEU A 69 -1.97 -0.37 -7.12
C LEU A 69 -1.49 -1.78 -7.40
N LYS A 70 -1.55 -2.22 -8.66
CA LYS A 70 -1.06 -3.53 -9.09
C LYS A 70 0.13 -3.34 -10.01
N GLY A 71 1.08 -4.27 -9.98
CA GLY A 71 2.20 -4.30 -10.90
C GLY A 71 2.40 -5.69 -11.47
N TYR A 72 3.09 -5.79 -12.59
CA TYR A 72 3.38 -7.06 -13.25
C TYR A 72 4.83 -7.08 -13.72
N LEU A 73 5.48 -8.23 -13.60
CA LEU A 73 6.87 -8.36 -14.04
C LEU A 73 6.92 -8.24 -15.56
N ASN A 74 7.74 -7.32 -16.08
CA ASN A 74 7.87 -7.03 -17.51
C ASN A 74 6.52 -6.77 -18.20
N GLY A 75 5.56 -6.17 -17.48
CA GLY A 75 4.22 -5.88 -18.00
C GLY A 75 3.32 -7.10 -18.23
N ASN A 76 3.78 -8.31 -17.93
CA ASN A 76 3.03 -9.52 -18.23
C ASN A 76 1.85 -9.71 -17.27
N LYS A 77 0.64 -9.37 -17.72
CA LYS A 77 -0.60 -9.48 -16.94
C LYS A 77 -1.04 -10.92 -16.64
N GLU A 78 -0.51 -11.91 -17.36
CA GLU A 78 -0.72 -13.33 -17.06
C GLU A 78 0.21 -13.82 -15.94
N SER A 79 1.27 -13.07 -15.66
CA SER A 79 2.15 -13.33 -14.52
C SER A 79 1.47 -12.99 -13.19
N THR A 80 2.10 -13.40 -12.10
CA THR A 80 1.54 -13.10 -10.79
C THR A 80 1.68 -11.63 -10.43
N ALA A 81 0.56 -10.99 -10.09
CA ALA A 81 0.52 -9.58 -9.77
C ALA A 81 1.28 -9.23 -8.48
N PHE A 82 2.04 -8.14 -8.54
CA PHE A 82 2.47 -7.34 -7.40
C PHE A 82 1.33 -6.41 -6.98
N TYR A 83 1.27 -6.04 -5.71
CA TYR A 83 0.27 -5.11 -5.23
C TYR A 83 0.72 -4.27 -4.04
N LEU A 84 0.22 -3.03 -3.99
CA LEU A 84 0.21 -2.21 -2.79
C LEU A 84 -1.17 -2.30 -2.12
N GLU A 85 -1.15 -2.44 -0.81
CA GLU A 85 -2.32 -2.71 0.00
C GLU A 85 -2.29 -1.93 1.32
N ILE A 86 -3.45 -1.39 1.70
CA ILE A 86 -3.70 -0.82 3.02
C ILE A 86 -4.65 -1.75 3.77
N LEU A 87 -4.26 -2.09 4.99
CA LEU A 87 -5.14 -2.75 5.95
C LEU A 87 -5.62 -1.74 6.99
N ARG A 88 -6.87 -1.88 7.37
CA ARG A 88 -7.46 -1.24 8.54
C ARG A 88 -7.59 -2.29 9.63
N VAL A 89 -7.09 -1.97 10.81
CA VAL A 89 -7.23 -2.81 11.99
C VAL A 89 -7.91 -2.01 13.08
N GLU A 90 -8.62 -2.69 13.96
CA GLU A 90 -9.15 -2.06 15.17
C GLU A 90 -7.99 -1.63 16.07
N HIS A 91 -8.14 -0.50 16.73
CA HIS A 91 -7.17 -0.05 17.70
C HIS A 91 -7.17 -0.98 18.91
N ASP A 92 -5.99 -1.46 19.27
CA ASP A 92 -5.69 -2.17 20.49
C ASP A 92 -4.69 -1.29 21.26
N GLU A 93 -4.96 -1.05 22.55
CA GLU A 93 -4.13 -0.20 23.42
C GLU A 93 -2.67 -0.69 23.49
N GLN A 94 -2.41 -1.97 23.18
CA GLN A 94 -1.07 -2.54 23.12
C GLN A 94 -0.31 -2.19 21.83
N ILE A 95 -0.98 -1.65 20.81
CA ILE A 95 -0.36 -1.29 19.53
C ILE A 95 0.12 0.17 19.59
N VAL A 96 1.44 0.33 19.65
CA VAL A 96 2.09 1.63 19.52
C VAL A 96 2.22 2.01 18.04
N PRO A 97 1.66 3.15 17.60
CA PRO A 97 1.84 3.64 16.23
C PRO A 97 3.31 3.90 15.91
N ALA A 98 3.71 3.58 14.68
CA ALA A 98 5.05 3.84 14.16
C ALA A 98 5.06 5.07 13.26
N SER A 99 6.21 5.74 13.13
CA SER A 99 6.36 6.78 12.11
C SER A 99 6.54 6.17 10.72
N PRO A 100 5.89 6.69 9.66
CA PRO A 100 6.02 6.14 8.31
C PRO A 100 7.41 6.40 7.74
N ILE A 101 7.87 5.46 6.92
CA ILE A 101 8.97 5.65 5.99
C ILE A 101 8.44 6.49 4.84
N LYS A 102 9.17 7.57 4.53
CA LYS A 102 8.85 8.41 3.38
C LYS A 102 9.45 7.77 2.12
N PRO A 103 8.69 7.69 1.01
CA PRO A 103 9.23 7.21 -0.25
C PRO A 103 10.36 8.12 -0.74
N LYS A 104 11.45 7.52 -1.23
CA LYS A 104 12.61 8.27 -1.76
C LYS A 104 12.27 9.04 -3.04
N SER A 105 11.37 8.50 -3.86
CA SER A 105 10.90 9.09 -5.10
C SER A 105 9.40 8.90 -5.23
N VAL A 106 8.72 9.91 -5.80
CA VAL A 106 7.26 9.88 -6.02
C VAL A 106 6.99 10.51 -7.38
N THR A 107 6.45 9.72 -8.31
CA THR A 107 6.08 10.18 -9.66
C THR A 107 4.78 10.99 -9.64
N LYS A 108 4.40 11.59 -10.79
CA LYS A 108 3.12 12.32 -10.90
C LYS A 108 1.94 11.35 -10.78
N GLU A 109 2.08 10.15 -11.31
CA GLU A 109 1.13 9.05 -11.28
C GLU A 109 0.95 8.54 -9.85
N ASP A 110 2.05 8.34 -9.11
CA ASP A 110 2.02 7.99 -7.69
C ASP A 110 1.21 9.01 -6.88
N ARG A 111 1.44 10.32 -7.11
CA ARG A 111 0.70 11.38 -6.39
C ARG A 111 -0.80 11.35 -6.68
N LYS A 112 -1.20 11.03 -7.91
CA LYS A 112 -2.63 10.91 -8.27
C LYS A 112 -3.27 9.73 -7.55
N VAL A 113 -2.60 8.58 -7.56
CA VAL A 113 -3.07 7.39 -6.84
C VAL A 113 -3.11 7.65 -5.33
N PHE A 114 -2.07 8.27 -4.77
CA PHE A 114 -2.00 8.64 -3.36
C PHE A 114 -3.25 9.39 -2.91
N LYS A 115 -3.57 10.51 -3.58
CA LYS A 115 -4.73 11.35 -3.23
C LYS A 115 -6.04 10.57 -3.31
N LYS A 116 -6.24 9.84 -4.42
CA LYS A 116 -7.44 9.03 -4.64
C LYS A 116 -7.64 7.98 -3.56
N VAL A 117 -6.57 7.32 -3.12
CA VAL A 117 -6.63 6.26 -2.11
C VAL A 117 -6.94 6.83 -0.73
N VAL A 118 -6.29 7.94 -0.35
CA VAL A 118 -6.57 8.63 0.91
C VAL A 118 -8.02 9.08 0.97
N GLU A 119 -8.52 9.75 -0.08
CA GLU A 119 -9.92 10.17 -0.18
C GLU A 119 -10.89 8.98 -0.07
N MET A 120 -10.61 7.87 -0.77
CA MET A 120 -11.45 6.67 -0.71
C MET A 120 -11.48 6.03 0.69
N ILE A 121 -10.36 6.02 1.41
CA ILE A 121 -10.32 5.50 2.79
C ILE A 121 -11.11 6.43 3.72
N GLN A 122 -10.94 7.74 3.58
CA GLN A 122 -11.63 8.74 4.40
C GLN A 122 -13.15 8.73 4.15
N LEU A 123 -13.60 8.65 2.90
CA LEU A 123 -15.03 8.55 2.56
C LEU A 123 -15.67 7.25 3.08
N LYS A 124 -14.92 6.15 3.17
CA LYS A 124 -15.40 4.89 3.78
C LYS A 124 -15.46 4.95 5.31
N ASN A 125 -14.96 6.02 5.92
CA ASN A 125 -14.96 6.26 7.36
C ASN A 125 -15.98 7.32 7.81
N ALA A 126 -16.55 8.08 6.87
CA ALA A 126 -17.62 9.04 7.09
C ALA A 126 -18.99 8.34 7.10
#